data_AF-A0A1X6PAI8-F1
#
_entry.id   AF-A0A1X6PAI8-F1
#
_cell.length_a   1.000
_cell.length_b   1.000
_cell.length_c   1.000
_cell.angle_alpha   90.00
_cell.angle_beta   90.00
_cell.angle_gamma   90.00
#
_symmetry.space_group_name_H-M   'P 1'
#
loop_
_entity.id
_entity.type
_entity.pdbx_description
1 polymer ?
#
loop_
_entity_poly.entity_id
_entity_poly.type
_entity_poly.pdbx_seq_one_letter_code
_entity_poly.pdbx_strand_id
1 'polypeptide(L)'
;MAFCTPTTALPGLRAAARTGPVATTPRAPLPAGVAVAPGAATRMMAKAAPEASAASSSSSSSSASSSSPRKASSKGGGETKLAPPPSTFFQAVTQAAVAATSAFAAGDKVVEVEFPPLPTDMLESSAVSAYDVSDANFKLAIDFARIFAVEQGKRAVIVFPDAVEKDRAVEQNGESEEPLPGVRLGVLKDTVRGSIFDRIWTSPEVDVAVRPDDDIFVIVGASAQELPDVERLVEAAAGRPVVLFNLKLDAARGDLGLPAFPRKRMHFEFLSTVRPVYYLRTRSYSRSVPRPPYLVNYSGALYRVYPGAYQVLLDTSEGNYRRVAVLPERPALGQVRDTLTAALSLDGPGGNENQDAVADFLRKGYKSKTWWEEDRTKQQSNTWRE
;
A
#
# COMPACT_ATOMS: atom_id res chain seq x y z
N MET A 1 22.27 79.70 -4.86
CA MET A 1 21.18 80.33 -4.08
C MET A 1 21.22 79.76 -2.67
N ALA A 2 20.89 80.56 -1.64
CA ALA A 2 20.70 80.08 -0.26
C ALA A 2 19.30 79.39 -0.12
N PHE A 3 18.99 78.56 0.88
CA PHE A 3 19.00 78.87 2.32
C PHE A 3 18.89 77.62 3.24
N CYS A 4 19.15 77.84 4.54
CA CYS A 4 18.67 77.10 5.73
C CYS A 4 19.05 75.62 5.98
N THR A 5 20.03 75.45 6.88
CA THR A 5 20.00 74.50 8.04
C THR A 5 19.08 75.08 9.15
N PRO A 6 18.80 74.45 10.33
CA PRO A 6 19.39 73.27 11.02
C PRO A 6 18.33 72.13 11.24
N THR A 7 18.31 71.20 12.22
CA THR A 7 18.90 71.10 13.58
C THR A 7 19.07 69.65 14.09
N THR A 8 20.00 69.49 15.03
CA THR A 8 20.43 68.31 15.81
C THR A 8 19.37 67.69 16.75
N ALA A 9 19.34 66.35 16.89
CA ALA A 9 19.14 65.65 18.18
C ALA A 9 19.42 64.11 18.13
N LEU A 10 20.28 63.65 19.05
CA LEU A 10 20.42 62.28 19.59
C LEU A 10 20.49 62.44 21.15
N PRO A 11 20.42 61.40 22.01
CA PRO A 11 20.56 59.95 21.77
C PRO A 11 19.45 59.07 22.39
N GLY A 12 19.60 57.74 22.27
CA GLY A 12 18.59 56.75 22.68
C GLY A 12 18.56 56.36 24.17
N LEU A 13 17.70 55.39 24.49
CA LEU A 13 17.55 54.79 25.82
C LEU A 13 17.55 53.25 25.73
N ARG A 14 18.12 52.58 26.73
CA ARG A 14 18.07 51.11 26.87
C ARG A 14 16.77 50.68 27.55
N ALA A 15 16.18 49.56 27.09
CA ALA A 15 15.19 48.80 27.84
C ALA A 15 15.79 47.41 28.17
N ALA A 16 15.86 47.05 29.45
CA ALA A 16 16.40 45.76 29.88
C ALA A 16 15.28 44.75 30.10
N ALA A 17 15.46 43.53 29.59
CA ALA A 17 14.55 42.42 29.88
C ALA A 17 14.68 42.01 31.36
N ARG A 18 13.59 42.13 32.13
CA ARG A 18 13.48 41.61 33.49
C ARG A 18 12.80 40.26 33.48
N THR A 19 13.51 39.23 33.93
CA THR A 19 12.94 37.91 34.23
C THR A 19 12.06 37.98 35.49
N GLY A 20 10.93 37.28 35.46
CA GLY A 20 10.03 37.10 36.59
C GLY A 20 9.34 35.73 36.51
N PRO A 21 9.07 35.04 37.63
CA PRO A 21 8.62 33.66 37.62
C PRO A 21 7.15 33.51 37.29
N VAL A 22 6.81 32.47 36.51
CA VAL A 22 5.42 32.02 36.33
C VAL A 22 5.03 31.15 37.53
N ALA A 23 3.96 31.52 38.22
CA ALA A 23 3.48 30.79 39.40
C ALA A 23 2.71 29.52 39.00
N THR A 24 3.06 28.39 39.61
CA THR A 24 2.36 27.11 39.46
C THR A 24 1.07 27.09 40.27
N THR A 25 -0.08 26.86 39.63
CA THR A 25 -1.36 26.58 40.32
C THR A 25 -1.53 25.07 40.57
N PRO A 26 -1.89 24.64 41.79
CA PRO A 26 -2.08 23.22 42.10
C PRO A 26 -3.43 22.71 41.55
N ARG A 27 -3.40 21.53 40.91
CA ARG A 27 -4.60 20.84 40.41
C ARG A 27 -5.16 19.92 41.51
N ALA A 28 -6.45 20.04 41.81
CA ALA A 28 -7.11 19.27 42.87
C ALA A 28 -7.16 17.75 42.55
N PRO A 29 -7.12 16.88 43.58
CA PRO A 29 -7.18 15.43 43.39
C PRO A 29 -8.59 14.93 43.03
N LEU A 30 -8.66 13.86 42.25
CA LEU A 30 -9.88 13.10 41.98
C LEU A 30 -10.03 11.94 42.98
N PRO A 31 -11.27 11.55 43.35
CA PRO A 31 -11.53 10.48 44.32
C PRO A 31 -11.27 9.07 43.74
N ALA A 32 -11.03 8.11 44.64
CA ALA A 32 -10.76 6.71 44.30
C ALA A 32 -12.02 5.81 44.44
N GLY A 33 -12.01 4.67 43.74
CA GLY A 33 -13.13 3.73 43.61
C GLY A 33 -13.68 3.72 42.18
N VAL A 34 -14.07 2.60 41.57
CA VAL A 34 -14.42 1.27 42.13
C VAL A 34 -13.68 0.16 41.33
N ALA A 35 -13.26 -0.90 42.02
CA ALA A 35 -12.70 -2.09 41.38
C ALA A 35 -13.82 -3.04 40.89
N VAL A 36 -13.70 -3.56 39.66
CA VAL A 36 -14.58 -4.60 39.11
C VAL A 36 -13.77 -5.89 38.94
N ALA A 37 -14.23 -6.98 39.55
CA ALA A 37 -13.56 -8.27 39.48
C ALA A 37 -13.91 -9.04 38.19
N PRO A 38 -13.00 -9.86 37.62
CA PRO A 38 -13.29 -10.67 36.44
C PRO A 38 -14.24 -11.84 36.77
N GLY A 39 -15.33 -11.95 36.01
CA GLY A 39 -16.33 -13.01 36.15
C GLY A 39 -15.85 -14.37 35.61
N ALA A 40 -16.17 -15.44 36.34
CA ALA A 40 -15.73 -16.80 36.11
C ALA A 40 -15.85 -17.33 34.67
N ALA A 41 -14.76 -17.94 34.17
CA ALA A 41 -14.78 -18.69 32.92
C ALA A 41 -15.47 -20.06 33.10
N THR A 42 -16.59 -20.28 32.41
CA THR A 42 -17.34 -21.55 32.49
C THR A 42 -16.73 -22.63 31.58
N ARG A 43 -15.99 -23.55 32.20
CA ARG A 43 -15.35 -24.72 31.57
C ARG A 43 -16.37 -25.76 31.09
N MET A 44 -16.76 -25.71 29.82
CA MET A 44 -17.48 -26.81 29.16
C MET A 44 -16.52 -27.98 28.85
N MET A 45 -16.98 -29.21 29.10
CA MET A 45 -16.17 -30.42 28.92
C MET A 45 -16.28 -30.96 27.49
N ALA A 46 -15.14 -31.24 26.84
CA ALA A 46 -15.10 -32.14 25.70
C ALA A 46 -15.36 -33.59 26.19
N LYS A 47 -16.37 -34.26 25.63
CA LYS A 47 -16.68 -35.66 25.93
C LYS A 47 -15.97 -36.58 24.93
N ALA A 48 -15.44 -37.70 25.42
CA ALA A 48 -14.56 -38.58 24.66
C ALA A 48 -15.26 -39.29 23.47
N ALA A 49 -14.45 -39.63 22.46
CA ALA A 49 -14.80 -40.56 21.39
C ALA A 49 -14.65 -42.02 21.85
N PRO A 50 -15.29 -42.98 21.15
CA PRO A 50 -14.90 -44.38 21.14
C PRO A 50 -14.17 -44.75 19.84
N GLU A 51 -13.05 -45.46 19.93
CA GLU A 51 -12.53 -46.26 18.83
C GLU A 51 -13.27 -47.60 18.75
N ALA A 52 -13.48 -48.11 17.53
CA ALA A 52 -13.72 -49.53 17.27
C ALA A 52 -13.29 -49.84 15.83
N SER A 53 -12.53 -50.91 15.63
CA SER A 53 -12.02 -51.31 14.32
C SER A 53 -12.83 -52.45 13.69
N ALA A 54 -12.88 -52.47 12.36
CA ALA A 54 -13.14 -53.66 11.57
C ALA A 54 -12.50 -53.49 10.19
N ALA A 55 -11.86 -54.55 9.68
CA ALA A 55 -11.32 -54.60 8.33
C ALA A 55 -11.97 -55.77 7.58
N SER A 56 -12.34 -55.55 6.32
CA SER A 56 -12.64 -56.64 5.39
C SER A 56 -12.45 -56.19 3.94
N SER A 57 -12.15 -57.18 3.09
CA SER A 57 -11.60 -57.01 1.75
C SER A 57 -12.65 -56.85 0.64
N SER A 58 -12.19 -56.29 -0.48
CA SER A 58 -12.56 -56.69 -1.86
C SER A 58 -14.03 -56.75 -2.29
N SER A 59 -14.38 -55.92 -3.26
CA SER A 59 -14.80 -56.46 -4.57
C SER A 59 -14.58 -55.43 -5.69
N SER A 60 -14.31 -55.93 -6.90
CA SER A 60 -14.19 -55.14 -8.12
C SER A 60 -15.46 -55.30 -8.97
N SER A 61 -16.04 -54.20 -9.46
CA SER A 61 -17.03 -54.23 -10.53
C SER A 61 -16.79 -53.08 -11.51
N SER A 62 -16.94 -53.39 -12.79
CA SER A 62 -16.63 -52.50 -13.91
C SER A 62 -17.89 -52.16 -14.71
N SER A 63 -17.74 -51.28 -15.71
CA SER A 63 -18.79 -50.74 -16.60
C SER A 63 -19.69 -49.66 -15.95
N ALA A 64 -20.32 -48.76 -16.71
CA ALA A 64 -20.36 -48.64 -18.16
C ALA A 64 -20.14 -47.19 -18.65
N SER A 65 -19.69 -47.04 -19.90
CA SER A 65 -19.42 -45.76 -20.55
C SER A 65 -20.67 -45.13 -21.16
N SER A 66 -20.87 -43.83 -20.95
CA SER A 66 -21.78 -43.00 -21.74
C SER A 66 -21.01 -41.85 -22.40
N SER A 67 -20.93 -41.86 -23.74
CA SER A 67 -20.17 -40.89 -24.52
C SER A 67 -20.99 -39.65 -24.88
N SER A 68 -20.40 -38.46 -24.71
CA SER A 68 -20.90 -37.20 -25.28
C SER A 68 -19.72 -36.33 -25.75
N PRO A 69 -19.94 -35.38 -26.67
CA PRO A 69 -18.94 -35.04 -27.69
C PRO A 69 -17.76 -34.19 -27.21
N ARG A 70 -16.63 -34.36 -27.91
CA ARG A 70 -15.37 -33.64 -27.68
C ARG A 70 -15.54 -32.12 -27.84
N LYS A 71 -15.42 -31.37 -26.75
CA LYS A 71 -15.08 -29.94 -26.81
C LYS A 71 -13.56 -29.83 -27.00
N ALA A 72 -13.11 -28.96 -27.90
CA ALA A 72 -11.68 -28.88 -28.25
C ALA A 72 -10.83 -28.44 -27.06
N SER A 73 -9.85 -29.26 -26.67
CA SER A 73 -8.86 -28.91 -25.65
C SER A 73 -7.89 -27.87 -26.20
N SER A 74 -8.00 -26.63 -25.73
CA SER A 74 -6.87 -25.70 -25.79
C SER A 74 -5.66 -26.33 -25.11
N LYS A 75 -4.47 -26.20 -25.70
CA LYS A 75 -3.23 -26.70 -25.08
C LYS A 75 -3.03 -25.97 -23.76
N GLY A 76 -2.86 -26.72 -22.67
CA GLY A 76 -2.66 -26.14 -21.35
C GLY A 76 -1.37 -25.33 -21.28
N GLY A 77 -1.49 -24.05 -20.93
CA GLY A 77 -0.46 -23.43 -20.12
C GLY A 77 -0.45 -24.12 -18.76
N GLY A 78 0.72 -24.29 -18.14
CA GLY A 78 0.80 -24.83 -16.78
C GLY A 78 0.03 -23.94 -15.81
N GLU A 79 -0.73 -24.53 -14.89
CA GLU A 79 -1.44 -23.76 -13.86
C GLU A 79 -0.43 -23.05 -12.96
N THR A 80 -0.26 -21.73 -13.15
CA THR A 80 0.57 -20.88 -12.28
C THR A 80 0.01 -20.95 -10.86
N LYS A 81 0.65 -21.78 -10.01
CA LYS A 81 0.21 -22.05 -8.64
C LYS A 81 0.07 -20.74 -7.86
N LEU A 82 -1.17 -20.30 -7.67
CA LEU A 82 -1.49 -19.03 -7.04
C LEU A 82 -0.91 -18.97 -5.62
N ALA A 83 -0.03 -17.99 -5.39
CA ALA A 83 0.61 -17.76 -4.10
C ALA A 83 -0.44 -17.66 -2.97
N PRO A 84 -0.16 -18.20 -1.77
CA PRO A 84 -0.95 -17.92 -0.59
C PRO A 84 -0.69 -16.48 -0.12
N PRO A 85 -1.68 -15.80 0.51
CA PRO A 85 -1.45 -14.52 1.16
C PRO A 85 -0.40 -14.63 2.28
N PRO A 86 0.32 -13.54 2.59
CA PRO A 86 1.31 -13.56 3.66
C PRO A 86 0.67 -13.64 5.04
N SER A 87 1.32 -14.34 5.97
CA SER A 87 1.02 -14.26 7.41
C SER A 87 1.98 -13.33 8.17
N THR A 88 3.04 -12.84 7.53
CA THR A 88 4.06 -11.95 8.12
C THR A 88 4.55 -10.92 7.12
N PHE A 89 5.07 -9.78 7.60
CA PHE A 89 5.71 -8.77 6.75
C PHE A 89 6.94 -9.30 6.02
N PHE A 90 7.75 -10.14 6.67
CA PHE A 90 8.88 -10.82 6.03
C PHE A 90 8.41 -11.62 4.80
N GLN A 91 7.36 -12.44 4.95
CA GLN A 91 6.80 -13.19 3.83
C GLN A 91 6.26 -12.27 2.72
N ALA A 92 5.62 -11.14 3.07
CA ALA A 92 5.14 -10.17 2.10
C ALA A 92 6.29 -9.53 1.29
N VAL A 93 7.37 -9.13 1.97
CA VAL A 93 8.58 -8.57 1.37
C VAL A 93 9.27 -9.60 0.45
N THR A 94 9.44 -10.85 0.91
CA THR A 94 10.02 -11.93 0.07
C THR A 94 9.15 -12.22 -1.16
N GLN A 95 7.82 -12.31 -1.00
CA GLN A 95 6.91 -12.50 -2.13
C GLN A 95 6.98 -11.32 -3.11
N ALA A 96 7.08 -10.08 -2.62
CA ALA A 96 7.21 -8.90 -3.44
C ALA A 96 8.53 -8.87 -4.23
N ALA A 97 9.66 -9.19 -3.58
CA ALA A 97 10.97 -9.19 -4.24
C ALA A 97 11.08 -10.29 -5.32
N VAL A 98 10.51 -11.49 -5.07
CA VAL A 98 10.41 -12.57 -6.07
C VAL A 98 9.51 -12.18 -7.24
N ALA A 99 8.37 -11.53 -6.98
CA ALA A 99 7.45 -11.08 -8.03
C ALA A 99 8.08 -9.96 -8.89
N ALA A 100 8.72 -8.97 -8.27
CA ALA A 100 9.44 -7.91 -8.95
C ALA A 100 10.61 -8.47 -9.79
N THR A 101 11.41 -9.39 -9.24
CA THR A 101 12.50 -10.06 -9.97
C THR A 101 11.96 -10.83 -11.18
N SER A 102 10.81 -11.50 -11.04
CA SER A 102 10.15 -12.23 -12.13
C SER A 102 9.66 -11.30 -13.25
N ALA A 103 9.13 -10.12 -12.90
CA ALA A 103 8.70 -9.11 -13.86
C ALA A 103 9.89 -8.45 -14.58
N PHE A 104 10.95 -8.09 -13.85
CA PHE A 104 12.19 -7.57 -14.45
C PHE A 104 12.83 -8.58 -15.41
N ALA A 105 12.77 -9.88 -15.09
CA ALA A 105 13.20 -10.96 -15.99
C ALA A 105 12.28 -11.14 -17.22
N ALA A 106 10.98 -10.81 -17.10
CA ALA A 106 10.03 -10.75 -18.22
C ALA A 106 10.14 -9.46 -19.06
N GLY A 107 11.01 -8.52 -18.67
CA GLY A 107 11.31 -7.29 -19.40
C GLY A 107 10.67 -6.01 -18.84
N ASP A 108 9.87 -6.10 -17.78
CA ASP A 108 9.30 -4.93 -17.11
C ASP A 108 10.38 -3.99 -16.58
N LYS A 109 10.08 -2.69 -16.56
CA LYS A 109 11.01 -1.63 -16.13
C LYS A 109 10.55 -0.89 -14.88
N VAL A 110 9.26 -0.62 -14.77
CA VAL A 110 8.66 0.08 -13.62
C VAL A 110 7.56 -0.77 -13.04
N VAL A 111 7.65 -1.10 -11.75
CA VAL A 111 6.70 -1.99 -11.07
C VAL A 111 6.09 -1.36 -9.81
N GLU A 112 4.83 -1.66 -9.55
CA GLU A 112 4.07 -1.24 -8.35
C GLU A 112 4.09 -2.40 -7.32
N VAL A 113 4.63 -2.11 -6.13
CA VAL A 113 4.58 -2.98 -4.94
C VAL A 113 3.73 -2.22 -3.92
N GLU A 114 2.56 -2.75 -3.56
CA GLU A 114 1.60 -2.10 -2.66
C GLU A 114 1.09 -3.11 -1.63
N PHE A 115 1.38 -2.90 -0.36
CA PHE A 115 0.84 -3.64 0.78
C PHE A 115 0.76 -2.75 2.03
N PRO A 116 -0.01 -3.14 3.07
CA PRO A 116 -0.10 -2.33 4.29
C PRO A 116 1.26 -2.39 5.02
N PRO A 117 1.90 -1.25 5.36
CA PRO A 117 3.19 -1.25 6.06
C PRO A 117 3.06 -1.55 7.56
N LEU A 118 1.83 -1.56 8.09
CA LEU A 118 1.46 -1.92 9.46
C LEU A 118 0.18 -2.79 9.42
N PRO A 119 -0.13 -3.54 10.49
CA PRO A 119 -1.38 -4.30 10.60
C PRO A 119 -2.62 -3.41 10.45
N THR A 120 -3.73 -3.96 9.93
CA THR A 120 -4.98 -3.20 9.71
C THR A 120 -5.44 -2.47 10.97
N ASP A 121 -5.42 -3.14 12.12
CA ASP A 121 -5.89 -2.59 13.41
C ASP A 121 -5.00 -1.44 13.92
N MET A 122 -3.72 -1.42 13.52
CA MET A 122 -2.82 -0.29 13.78
C MET A 122 -3.10 0.86 12.80
N LEU A 123 -3.36 0.57 11.53
CA LEU A 123 -3.71 1.57 10.52
C LEU A 123 -5.11 2.21 10.72
N GLU A 124 -6.02 1.53 11.40
CA GLU A 124 -7.32 2.07 11.82
C GLU A 124 -7.25 2.78 13.20
N SER A 125 -6.11 2.73 13.90
CA SER A 125 -5.92 3.35 15.22
C SER A 125 -5.48 4.82 15.14
N SER A 126 -6.17 5.70 15.87
CA SER A 126 -5.82 7.12 16.00
C SER A 126 -4.54 7.39 16.81
N ALA A 127 -3.93 6.34 17.40
CA ALA A 127 -2.64 6.44 18.07
C ALA A 127 -1.44 6.32 17.11
N VAL A 128 -1.66 5.89 15.87
CA VAL A 128 -0.61 5.73 14.84
C VAL A 128 -0.57 6.99 13.97
N SER A 129 0.58 7.68 13.95
CA SER A 129 0.77 8.88 13.15
C SER A 129 1.16 8.55 11.70
N ALA A 130 1.12 9.56 10.83
CA ALA A 130 1.64 9.42 9.46
C ALA A 130 3.14 9.06 9.43
N TYR A 131 3.92 9.51 10.42
CA TYR A 131 5.35 9.19 10.51
C TYR A 131 5.60 7.74 10.90
N ASP A 132 4.82 7.17 11.82
CA ASP A 132 4.92 5.74 12.18
C ASP A 132 4.66 4.84 10.95
N VAL A 133 3.68 5.22 10.11
CA VAL A 133 3.38 4.56 8.83
C VAL A 133 4.54 4.71 7.83
N SER A 134 5.15 5.89 7.74
CA SER A 134 6.30 6.15 6.87
C SER A 134 7.57 5.41 7.31
N ASP A 135 7.85 5.34 8.61
CA ASP A 135 9.01 4.65 9.17
C ASP A 135 8.89 3.14 9.09
N ALA A 136 7.69 2.60 9.32
CA ALA A 136 7.40 1.19 9.05
C ALA A 136 7.61 0.88 7.55
N ASN A 137 7.15 1.77 6.65
CA ASN A 137 7.37 1.61 5.22
C ASN A 137 8.87 1.70 4.83
N PHE A 138 9.64 2.57 5.46
CA PHE A 138 11.08 2.69 5.22
C PHE A 138 11.83 1.43 5.64
N LYS A 139 11.56 0.89 6.84
CA LYS A 139 12.14 -0.40 7.27
C LYS A 139 11.81 -1.55 6.30
N LEU A 140 10.57 -1.61 5.82
CA LEU A 140 10.15 -2.60 4.81
C LEU A 140 10.83 -2.40 3.45
N ALA A 141 11.15 -1.16 3.08
CA ALA A 141 11.94 -0.86 1.88
C ALA A 141 13.42 -1.24 2.04
N ILE A 142 14.01 -1.10 3.24
CA ILE A 142 15.35 -1.61 3.57
C ILE A 142 15.38 -3.13 3.42
N ASP A 143 14.43 -3.87 4.02
CA ASP A 143 14.39 -5.33 3.91
C ASP A 143 14.07 -5.83 2.48
N PHE A 144 13.31 -5.06 1.70
CA PHE A 144 13.11 -5.34 0.28
C PHE A 144 14.39 -5.09 -0.53
N ALA A 145 15.08 -3.97 -0.33
CA ALA A 145 16.35 -3.64 -0.99
C ALA A 145 17.47 -4.62 -0.61
N ARG A 146 17.51 -5.09 0.64
CA ARG A 146 18.41 -6.13 1.16
C ARG A 146 18.43 -7.37 0.28
N ILE A 147 17.27 -7.82 -0.22
CA ILE A 147 17.18 -9.01 -1.10
C ILE A 147 17.92 -8.77 -2.42
N PHE A 148 17.80 -7.60 -3.03
CA PHE A 148 18.53 -7.26 -4.26
C PHE A 148 20.03 -7.07 -4.02
N ALA A 149 20.42 -6.45 -2.91
CA ALA A 149 21.82 -6.25 -2.57
C ALA A 149 22.55 -7.55 -2.19
N VAL A 150 21.99 -8.34 -1.26
CA VAL A 150 22.64 -9.52 -0.69
C VAL A 150 22.47 -10.77 -1.57
N GLU A 151 21.28 -11.01 -2.13
CA GLU A 151 21.01 -12.24 -2.90
C GLU A 151 21.29 -12.08 -4.40
N GLN A 152 21.25 -10.85 -4.93
CA GLN A 152 21.45 -10.57 -6.36
C GLN A 152 22.69 -9.72 -6.68
N GLY A 153 23.43 -9.26 -5.66
CA GLY A 153 24.68 -8.50 -5.83
C GLY A 153 24.52 -7.10 -6.44
N LYS A 154 23.32 -6.51 -6.38
CA LYS A 154 22.96 -5.23 -7.01
C LYS A 154 23.13 -4.05 -6.07
N ARG A 155 23.54 -2.88 -6.56
CA ARG A 155 23.38 -1.62 -5.82
C ARG A 155 21.94 -1.15 -5.87
N ALA A 156 21.31 -1.08 -4.71
CA ALA A 156 19.95 -0.59 -4.53
C ALA A 156 19.93 0.82 -3.94
N VAL A 157 19.06 1.68 -4.48
CA VAL A 157 18.81 3.03 -3.95
C VAL A 157 17.41 3.10 -3.38
N ILE A 158 17.27 3.51 -2.13
CA ILE A 158 15.96 3.89 -1.57
C ILE A 158 15.79 5.40 -1.76
N VAL A 159 14.84 5.78 -2.61
CA VAL A 159 14.67 7.17 -3.06
C VAL A 159 13.48 7.82 -2.35
N PHE A 160 13.78 8.89 -1.61
CA PHE A 160 12.84 9.73 -0.88
C PHE A 160 12.30 10.89 -1.75
N PRO A 161 11.18 11.54 -1.38
CA PRO A 161 10.65 12.67 -2.14
C PRO A 161 11.60 13.88 -2.17
N ASP A 162 12.27 14.17 -1.06
CA ASP A 162 13.24 15.26 -0.88
C ASP A 162 14.22 14.91 0.27
N ALA A 163 15.16 15.82 0.52
CA ALA A 163 16.15 15.64 1.59
C ALA A 163 15.54 15.70 3.00
N VAL A 164 14.42 16.40 3.23
CA VAL A 164 13.82 16.54 4.56
C VAL A 164 13.21 15.22 5.03
N GLU A 165 12.50 14.51 4.16
CA GLU A 165 12.00 13.17 4.49
C GLU A 165 13.11 12.12 4.57
N LYS A 166 14.18 12.24 3.77
CA LYS A 166 15.38 11.38 3.88
C LYS A 166 16.08 11.58 5.23
N ASP A 167 16.43 12.82 5.56
CA ASP A 167 17.11 13.17 6.81
C ASP A 167 16.26 12.78 8.04
N ARG A 168 14.95 13.06 8.02
CA ARG A 168 13.99 12.62 9.06
C ARG A 168 14.00 11.10 9.22
N ALA A 169 13.94 10.35 8.12
CA ALA A 169 13.93 8.89 8.17
C ALA A 169 15.25 8.32 8.71
N VAL A 170 16.41 8.92 8.37
CA VAL A 170 17.71 8.56 8.96
C VAL A 170 17.70 8.81 10.47
N GLU A 171 17.40 10.04 10.91
CA GLU A 171 17.39 10.43 12.32
C GLU A 171 16.41 9.61 13.17
N GLN A 172 15.17 9.47 12.72
CA GLN A 172 14.08 8.86 13.50
C GLN A 172 14.19 7.34 13.61
N ASN A 173 14.91 6.68 12.68
CA ASN A 173 15.14 5.25 12.70
C ASN A 173 16.51 4.85 13.28
N GLY A 174 17.43 5.82 13.46
CA GLY A 174 18.81 5.56 13.92
C GLY A 174 19.69 4.91 12.85
N GLU A 175 19.38 5.19 11.57
CA GLU A 175 19.98 4.55 10.40
C GLU A 175 21.18 5.35 9.84
N SER A 176 21.73 4.87 8.73
CA SER A 176 22.79 5.52 7.94
C SER A 176 22.25 5.96 6.57
N GLU A 177 22.96 6.84 5.86
CA GLU A 177 22.74 7.08 4.42
C GLU A 177 23.10 5.85 3.56
N GLU A 178 23.89 4.94 4.10
CA GLU A 178 24.09 3.57 3.61
C GLU A 178 23.70 2.59 4.74
N PRO A 179 22.41 2.23 4.89
CA PRO A 179 21.94 1.39 6.01
C PRO A 179 22.41 -0.07 5.91
N LEU A 180 22.76 -0.55 4.71
CA LEU A 180 23.30 -1.89 4.48
C LEU A 180 24.35 -1.86 3.34
N PRO A 181 25.35 -2.76 3.33
CA PRO A 181 26.27 -2.89 2.20
C PRO A 181 25.52 -3.11 0.88
N GLY A 182 25.74 -2.23 -0.10
CA GLY A 182 25.04 -2.25 -1.39
C GLY A 182 23.65 -1.61 -1.39
N VAL A 183 23.20 -1.02 -0.28
CA VAL A 183 21.97 -0.21 -0.19
C VAL A 183 22.33 1.20 0.24
N ARG A 184 22.02 2.20 -0.59
CA ARG A 184 22.15 3.62 -0.27
C ARG A 184 20.79 4.33 -0.26
N LEU A 185 20.74 5.49 0.36
CA LEU A 185 19.60 6.41 0.23
C LEU A 185 19.85 7.41 -0.91
N GLY A 186 18.79 8.10 -1.34
CA GLY A 186 18.81 9.18 -2.34
C GLY A 186 17.49 9.96 -2.36
N VAL A 187 17.37 10.98 -3.22
CA VAL A 187 16.20 11.89 -3.26
C VAL A 187 15.69 12.15 -4.68
N LEU A 188 14.38 12.34 -4.86
CA LEU A 188 13.78 12.74 -6.15
C LEU A 188 14.09 14.20 -6.50
N LYS A 189 13.88 15.10 -5.52
CA LYS A 189 14.20 16.52 -5.63
C LYS A 189 15.51 16.81 -4.91
N ASP A 190 16.53 17.22 -5.67
CA ASP A 190 17.74 17.83 -5.12
C ASP A 190 17.41 19.22 -4.55
N THR A 191 16.92 19.24 -3.31
CA THR A 191 16.63 20.45 -2.54
C THR A 191 17.92 21.02 -1.97
N VAL A 192 18.78 21.57 -2.83
CA VAL A 192 19.98 22.31 -2.42
C VAL A 192 19.60 23.40 -1.41
N ARG A 193 19.97 23.19 -0.14
CA ARG A 193 19.92 24.24 0.89
C ARG A 193 20.93 25.32 0.53
N GLY A 194 20.46 26.39 -0.10
CA GLY A 194 21.30 27.55 -0.42
C GLY A 194 20.56 28.68 -1.13
N SER A 195 20.93 29.90 -0.78
CA SER A 195 20.70 31.08 -1.60
C SER A 195 21.47 30.97 -2.93
N ILE A 196 21.13 31.83 -3.90
CA ILE A 196 21.84 31.92 -5.19
C ILE A 196 23.33 32.27 -4.97
N PHE A 197 23.67 32.93 -3.85
CA PHE A 197 25.05 33.22 -3.45
C PHE A 197 25.82 31.99 -2.96
N ASP A 198 25.18 31.07 -2.23
CA ASP A 198 25.86 29.90 -1.64
C ASP A 198 26.36 28.94 -2.74
N ARG A 199 25.63 28.88 -3.87
CA ARG A 199 25.97 28.13 -5.10
C ARG A 199 27.29 28.54 -5.77
N ILE A 200 27.85 29.71 -5.43
CA ILE A 200 29.08 30.24 -6.05
C ILE A 200 30.32 29.90 -5.20
N TRP A 201 30.13 29.58 -3.93
CA TRP A 201 31.22 29.37 -2.96
C TRP A 201 31.28 27.95 -2.39
N THR A 202 30.13 27.29 -2.30
CA THR A 202 30.03 25.87 -1.98
C THR A 202 29.65 25.12 -3.26
N SER A 203 30.43 24.11 -3.63
CA SER A 203 29.93 23.02 -4.46
C SER A 203 29.43 21.94 -3.50
N PRO A 204 28.11 21.79 -3.27
CA PRO A 204 27.60 20.59 -2.64
C PRO A 204 27.87 19.43 -3.60
N GLU A 205 28.17 18.24 -3.07
CA GLU A 205 28.03 17.03 -3.87
C GLU A 205 26.53 16.82 -4.08
N VAL A 206 26.06 17.22 -5.26
CA VAL A 206 24.70 16.96 -5.75
C VAL A 206 24.53 15.44 -5.76
N ASP A 207 23.79 14.89 -4.79
CA ASP A 207 23.46 13.47 -4.81
C ASP A 207 22.46 13.22 -5.93
N VAL A 208 23.00 12.88 -7.10
CA VAL A 208 22.22 12.58 -8.28
C VAL A 208 21.30 11.40 -7.92
N ALA A 209 20.00 11.63 -8.01
CA ALA A 209 18.93 10.65 -7.77
C ALA A 209 19.16 9.29 -8.48
N VAL A 210 19.93 9.35 -9.57
CA VAL A 210 20.40 8.25 -10.39
C VAL A 210 21.90 8.42 -10.63
N ARG A 211 22.74 7.66 -9.92
CA ARG A 211 24.18 7.57 -10.20
C ARG A 211 24.42 6.56 -11.35
N PRO A 212 25.60 6.57 -12.00
CA PRO A 212 25.91 5.63 -13.09
C PRO A 212 26.00 4.17 -12.65
N ASP A 213 26.19 3.93 -11.35
CA ASP A 213 26.57 2.64 -10.79
C ASP A 213 25.44 1.93 -10.02
N ASP A 214 24.34 2.65 -9.75
CA ASP A 214 23.09 2.11 -9.20
C ASP A 214 22.42 1.10 -10.17
N ASP A 215 21.94 -0.04 -9.67
CA ASP A 215 21.30 -1.10 -10.46
C ASP A 215 19.76 -1.11 -10.35
N ILE A 216 19.21 -0.72 -9.19
CA ILE A 216 17.76 -0.74 -8.91
C ILE A 216 17.35 0.42 -8.00
N PHE A 217 16.22 1.05 -8.32
CA PHE A 217 15.64 2.17 -7.56
C PHE A 217 14.35 1.74 -6.85
N VAL A 218 14.22 2.05 -5.56
CA VAL A 218 13.05 1.75 -4.72
C VAL A 218 12.51 3.07 -4.18
N ILE A 219 11.47 3.60 -4.81
CA ILE A 219 10.90 4.91 -4.49
C ILE A 219 9.89 4.76 -3.37
N VAL A 220 10.06 5.55 -2.30
CA VAL A 220 9.23 5.57 -1.09
C VAL A 220 8.72 6.99 -0.80
N GLY A 221 7.60 7.10 -0.08
CA GLY A 221 7.08 8.37 0.46
C GLY A 221 6.50 9.36 -0.56
N ALA A 222 6.87 9.27 -1.84
CA ALA A 222 6.41 10.14 -2.92
C ALA A 222 4.87 10.18 -3.03
N SER A 223 4.29 11.39 -3.00
CA SER A 223 2.85 11.62 -3.08
C SER A 223 2.39 11.97 -4.49
N ALA A 224 1.12 12.34 -4.63
CA ALA A 224 0.55 12.86 -5.88
C ALA A 224 1.30 14.10 -6.42
N GLN A 225 1.98 14.87 -5.55
CA GLN A 225 2.78 16.04 -5.90
C GLN A 225 4.16 15.68 -6.51
N GLU A 226 4.70 14.52 -6.16
CA GLU A 226 6.04 14.06 -6.57
C GLU A 226 6.02 13.16 -7.80
N LEU A 227 4.84 12.68 -8.24
CA LEU A 227 4.73 11.82 -9.43
C LEU A 227 5.39 12.41 -10.71
N PRO A 228 5.38 13.73 -10.98
CA PRO A 228 6.12 14.31 -12.11
C PRO A 228 7.65 14.26 -11.96
N ASP A 229 8.16 14.07 -10.74
CA ASP A 229 9.58 13.89 -10.45
C ASP A 229 9.96 12.39 -10.45
N VAL A 230 9.04 11.52 -10.02
CA VAL A 230 9.10 10.06 -10.23
C VAL A 230 9.17 9.71 -11.72
N GLU A 231 8.36 10.36 -12.56
CA GLU A 231 8.40 10.21 -14.03
C GLU A 231 9.80 10.53 -14.58
N ARG A 232 10.39 11.66 -14.15
CA ARG A 232 11.76 12.06 -14.53
C ARG A 232 12.84 11.10 -14.00
N LEU A 233 12.67 10.53 -12.81
CA LEU A 233 13.60 9.50 -12.32
C LEU A 233 13.54 8.24 -13.18
N VAL A 234 12.34 7.79 -13.56
CA VAL A 234 12.16 6.64 -14.46
C VAL A 234 12.84 6.88 -15.82
N GLU A 235 12.74 8.09 -16.37
CA GLU A 235 13.46 8.49 -17.58
C GLU A 235 14.99 8.44 -17.37
N ALA A 236 15.49 9.06 -16.29
CA ALA A 236 16.92 9.10 -15.94
C ALA A 236 17.51 7.72 -15.61
N ALA A 237 16.72 6.80 -15.07
CA ALA A 237 17.11 5.40 -14.82
C ALA A 237 17.43 4.65 -16.12
N ALA A 238 17.03 5.17 -17.28
CA ALA A 238 17.39 4.68 -18.62
C ALA A 238 17.07 3.19 -18.85
N GLY A 239 15.94 2.71 -18.30
CA GLY A 239 15.52 1.32 -18.42
C GLY A 239 16.19 0.34 -17.44
N ARG A 240 16.83 0.84 -16.39
CA ARG A 240 17.09 0.07 -15.16
C ARG A 240 15.79 -0.17 -14.38
N PRO A 241 15.71 -1.25 -13.58
CA PRO A 241 14.60 -1.52 -12.66
C PRO A 241 14.23 -0.37 -11.72
N VAL A 242 12.96 0.01 -11.70
CA VAL A 242 12.36 0.96 -10.74
C VAL A 242 11.16 0.31 -10.05
N VAL A 243 11.10 0.40 -8.72
CA VAL A 243 10.01 -0.07 -7.87
C VAL A 243 9.32 1.12 -7.22
N LEU A 244 8.02 1.23 -7.41
CA LEU A 244 7.15 2.17 -6.72
C LEU A 244 6.58 1.46 -5.47
N PHE A 245 7.15 1.76 -4.29
CA PHE A 245 6.97 0.95 -3.08
C PHE A 245 6.02 1.63 -2.07
N ASN A 246 4.82 1.05 -1.95
CA ASN A 246 3.71 1.47 -1.09
C ASN A 246 3.30 2.94 -1.26
N LEU A 247 3.43 3.46 -2.49
CA LEU A 247 3.08 4.84 -2.87
C LEU A 247 1.56 5.08 -2.98
N LYS A 248 0.71 4.08 -2.69
CA LYS A 248 -0.76 4.21 -2.67
C LYS A 248 -1.30 4.80 -3.97
N LEU A 249 -0.76 4.34 -5.10
CA LEU A 249 -0.93 4.99 -6.41
C LEU A 249 -2.40 5.15 -6.84
N ASP A 250 -3.33 4.37 -6.31
CA ASP A 250 -4.77 4.55 -6.55
C ASP A 250 -5.37 5.82 -5.94
N ALA A 251 -4.77 6.36 -4.89
CA ALA A 251 -5.10 7.69 -4.39
C ALA A 251 -4.41 8.76 -5.26
N ALA A 252 -3.15 8.54 -5.64
CA ALA A 252 -2.37 9.48 -6.45
C ALA A 252 -2.85 9.58 -7.93
N ARG A 253 -3.52 8.54 -8.47
CA ARG A 253 -4.27 8.54 -9.74
C ARG A 253 -5.49 9.47 -9.70
N GLY A 254 -5.90 9.95 -8.52
CA GLY A 254 -7.05 10.81 -8.30
C GLY A 254 -6.85 12.26 -8.74
N ASP A 255 -7.13 12.58 -10.01
CA ASP A 255 -7.35 13.97 -10.41
C ASP A 255 -8.61 14.53 -9.74
N LEU A 256 -8.41 15.34 -8.70
CA LEU A 256 -9.45 16.07 -7.97
C LEU A 256 -9.74 17.46 -8.57
N GLY A 257 -9.07 17.86 -9.66
CA GLY A 257 -9.14 19.21 -10.22
C GLY A 257 -8.52 20.31 -9.33
N LEU A 258 -7.90 19.93 -8.21
CA LEU A 258 -7.27 20.85 -7.26
C LEU A 258 -5.83 21.22 -7.70
N PRO A 259 -5.34 22.42 -7.37
CA PRO A 259 -3.92 22.73 -7.43
C PRO A 259 -3.07 21.67 -6.72
N ALA A 260 -1.86 21.43 -7.23
CA ALA A 260 -0.92 20.40 -6.77
C ALA A 260 -1.35 18.92 -6.97
N PHE A 261 -2.53 18.62 -7.51
CA PHE A 261 -2.86 17.25 -7.97
C PHE A 261 -2.38 16.99 -9.41
N PRO A 262 -1.99 15.75 -9.74
CA PRO A 262 -1.48 15.39 -11.05
C PRO A 262 -2.60 15.39 -12.10
N ARG A 263 -2.34 16.03 -13.24
CA ARG A 263 -3.27 16.05 -14.39
C ARG A 263 -3.48 14.63 -14.93
N LYS A 264 -4.64 14.36 -15.54
CA LYS A 264 -4.99 13.05 -16.13
C LYS A 264 -3.94 12.44 -17.08
N ARG A 265 -3.12 13.28 -17.74
CA ARG A 265 -1.92 12.86 -18.51
C ARG A 265 -1.05 11.87 -17.73
N MET A 266 -0.82 12.15 -16.45
CA MET A 266 -0.02 11.33 -15.53
C MET A 266 -0.52 9.88 -15.45
N HIS A 267 -1.85 9.69 -15.40
CA HIS A 267 -2.41 8.34 -15.46
C HIS A 267 -2.29 7.74 -16.85
N PHE A 268 -2.68 8.49 -17.88
CA PHE A 268 -2.76 7.97 -19.25
C PHE A 268 -1.41 7.53 -19.81
N GLU A 269 -0.36 8.33 -19.63
CA GLU A 269 0.95 8.12 -20.25
C GLU A 269 1.92 7.40 -19.30
N PHE A 270 2.01 7.79 -18.03
CA PHE A 270 2.95 7.18 -17.07
C PHE A 270 2.33 6.02 -16.26
N LEU A 271 1.37 6.30 -15.36
CA LEU A 271 0.89 5.30 -14.36
C LEU A 271 0.10 4.13 -14.98
N SER A 272 -0.24 4.19 -16.27
CA SER A 272 -0.83 3.08 -17.02
C SER A 272 0.19 2.02 -17.46
N THR A 273 1.47 2.39 -17.54
CA THR A 273 2.58 1.53 -17.97
C THR A 273 3.25 0.79 -16.80
N VAL A 274 3.09 1.27 -15.58
CA VAL A 274 3.59 0.64 -14.35
C VAL A 274 2.87 -0.70 -14.15
N ARG A 275 3.60 -1.81 -13.99
CA ARG A 275 3.02 -3.13 -13.69
C ARG A 275 2.95 -3.38 -12.18
N PRO A 276 1.77 -3.55 -11.56
CA PRO A 276 1.70 -4.13 -10.23
C PRO A 276 2.31 -5.53 -10.27
N VAL A 277 3.22 -5.81 -9.35
CA VAL A 277 3.85 -7.15 -9.22
C VAL A 277 3.49 -7.79 -7.89
N TYR A 278 3.30 -6.98 -6.86
CA TYR A 278 2.79 -7.40 -5.58
C TYR A 278 1.76 -6.40 -5.11
N TYR A 279 0.55 -6.86 -4.87
CA TYR A 279 -0.57 -6.00 -4.48
C TYR A 279 -1.38 -6.71 -3.41
N LEU A 280 -1.43 -6.17 -2.19
CA LEU A 280 -2.25 -6.65 -1.08
C LEU A 280 -2.99 -5.46 -0.50
N ARG A 281 -4.28 -5.33 -0.77
CA ARG A 281 -5.08 -4.23 -0.23
C ARG A 281 -6.26 -4.73 0.57
N THR A 282 -6.12 -4.66 1.89
CA THR A 282 -7.19 -4.93 2.85
C THR A 282 -8.28 -3.86 2.80
N ARG A 283 -9.53 -4.28 2.96
CA ARG A 283 -10.68 -3.39 3.10
C ARG A 283 -11.72 -3.98 4.05
N SER A 284 -12.02 -3.20 5.08
CA SER A 284 -13.13 -3.36 6.01
C SER A 284 -14.41 -2.82 5.36
N TYR A 285 -15.50 -3.59 5.40
CA TYR A 285 -16.80 -3.22 4.84
C TYR A 285 -17.94 -3.51 5.84
N SER A 286 -19.10 -2.91 5.60
CA SER A 286 -20.32 -3.17 6.38
C SER A 286 -21.54 -3.23 5.46
N ARG A 287 -22.43 -4.21 5.65
CA ARG A 287 -23.70 -4.36 4.92
C ARG A 287 -24.86 -4.41 5.90
N SER A 288 -25.80 -3.46 5.76
CA SER A 288 -27.07 -3.52 6.49
C SER A 288 -27.97 -4.60 5.91
N VAL A 289 -28.45 -5.51 6.76
CA VAL A 289 -29.27 -6.69 6.43
C VAL A 289 -30.65 -6.59 7.09
N PRO A 290 -31.73 -7.17 6.51
CA PRO A 290 -33.11 -6.97 6.99
C PRO A 290 -33.48 -7.77 8.25
N ARG A 291 -32.55 -8.53 8.85
CA ARG A 291 -32.76 -9.37 10.04
C ARG A 291 -31.60 -9.15 11.02
N PRO A 292 -31.76 -9.40 12.34
CA PRO A 292 -30.65 -9.39 13.29
C PRO A 292 -29.45 -10.21 12.77
N PRO A 293 -28.20 -9.70 12.88
CA PRO A 293 -27.74 -8.54 13.65
C PRO A 293 -28.01 -7.16 13.03
N TYR A 294 -28.75 -7.07 11.92
CA TYR A 294 -29.05 -5.85 11.12
C TYR A 294 -27.85 -5.17 10.46
N LEU A 295 -26.65 -5.34 10.98
CA LEU A 295 -25.40 -4.89 10.41
C LEU A 295 -24.39 -6.03 10.42
N VAL A 296 -23.85 -6.37 9.25
CA VAL A 296 -22.79 -7.38 9.10
C VAL A 296 -21.52 -6.67 8.64
N ASN A 297 -20.53 -6.62 9.52
CA ASN A 297 -19.18 -6.18 9.20
C ASN A 297 -18.39 -7.35 8.61
N TYR A 298 -17.56 -7.09 7.60
CA TYR A 298 -16.71 -8.10 6.97
C TYR A 298 -15.45 -7.46 6.37
N SER A 299 -14.32 -8.15 6.50
CA SER A 299 -13.04 -7.80 5.91
C SER A 299 -12.75 -8.63 4.66
N GLY A 300 -11.88 -8.11 3.80
CA GLY A 300 -11.33 -8.85 2.67
C GLY A 300 -10.14 -8.14 2.07
N ALA A 301 -9.49 -8.76 1.10
CA ALA A 301 -8.36 -8.20 0.37
C ALA A 301 -8.46 -8.44 -1.14
N LEU A 302 -8.04 -7.44 -1.92
CA LEU A 302 -7.57 -7.68 -3.29
C LEU A 302 -6.09 -8.04 -3.21
N TYR A 303 -5.73 -9.23 -3.68
CA TYR A 303 -4.39 -9.80 -3.55
C TYR A 303 -3.82 -10.26 -4.90
N ARG A 304 -2.51 -10.06 -5.12
CA ARG A 304 -1.78 -10.59 -6.28
C ARG A 304 -0.28 -10.70 -6.03
N VAL A 305 0.32 -11.72 -6.66
CA VAL A 305 1.77 -11.93 -6.79
C VAL A 305 2.05 -12.32 -8.24
N TYR A 306 2.78 -11.51 -9.00
CA TYR A 306 3.18 -11.79 -10.38
C TYR A 306 4.09 -13.03 -10.45
N PRO A 307 3.98 -13.91 -11.48
CA PRO A 307 3.10 -13.86 -12.66
C PRO A 307 1.68 -14.44 -12.43
N GLY A 308 1.24 -14.56 -11.17
CA GLY A 308 -0.12 -14.99 -10.83
C GLY A 308 -1.17 -13.91 -11.08
N ALA A 309 -2.39 -14.38 -11.33
CA ALA A 309 -3.59 -13.57 -11.50
C ALA A 309 -4.04 -12.86 -10.20
N TYR A 310 -4.93 -11.87 -10.33
CA TYR A 310 -5.57 -11.23 -9.17
C TYR A 310 -6.49 -12.21 -8.45
N GLN A 311 -6.54 -12.09 -7.13
CA GLN A 311 -7.31 -12.92 -6.22
C GLN A 311 -8.18 -12.01 -5.36
N VAL A 312 -9.48 -12.31 -5.27
CA VAL A 312 -10.35 -11.70 -4.25
C VAL A 312 -10.39 -12.65 -3.07
N LEU A 313 -10.01 -12.14 -1.89
CA LEU A 313 -9.90 -12.88 -0.65
C LEU A 313 -10.92 -12.35 0.35
N LEU A 314 -11.82 -13.20 0.83
CA LEU A 314 -12.68 -12.89 1.98
C LEU A 314 -11.94 -13.30 3.25
N ASP A 315 -11.86 -12.41 4.23
CA ASP A 315 -11.35 -12.76 5.55
C ASP A 315 -12.40 -13.58 6.31
N THR A 316 -11.95 -14.65 6.99
CA THR A 316 -12.83 -15.56 7.74
C THR A 316 -12.55 -15.56 9.24
N SER A 317 -11.38 -15.10 9.66
CA SER A 317 -11.02 -14.81 11.06
C SER A 317 -9.65 -14.13 11.08
N GLU A 318 -9.60 -12.82 11.35
CA GLU A 318 -8.37 -12.07 11.69
C GLU A 318 -7.17 -12.39 10.78
N GLY A 319 -7.38 -12.36 9.46
CA GLY A 319 -6.34 -12.62 8.45
C GLY A 319 -6.34 -14.02 7.84
N ASN A 320 -7.20 -14.94 8.32
CA ASN A 320 -7.42 -16.22 7.65
C ASN A 320 -8.27 -16.02 6.38
N TYR A 321 -7.59 -15.81 5.26
CA TYR A 321 -8.22 -15.52 3.96
C TYR A 321 -8.73 -16.75 3.21
N ARG A 322 -10.04 -16.78 2.94
CA ARG A 322 -10.67 -17.67 1.96
C ARG A 322 -10.72 -16.99 0.59
N ARG A 323 -10.06 -17.57 -0.42
CA ARG A 323 -10.14 -17.12 -1.82
C ARG A 323 -11.57 -17.31 -2.35
N VAL A 324 -12.18 -16.25 -2.88
CA VAL A 324 -13.56 -16.26 -3.41
C VAL A 324 -13.66 -15.98 -4.90
N ALA A 325 -12.65 -15.35 -5.51
CA ALA A 325 -12.53 -15.23 -6.96
C ALA A 325 -11.06 -15.18 -7.42
N VAL A 326 -10.84 -15.49 -8.71
CA VAL A 326 -9.59 -15.29 -9.44
C VAL A 326 -9.91 -14.55 -10.73
N LEU A 327 -9.14 -13.52 -11.06
CA LEU A 327 -9.40 -12.60 -12.16
C LEU A 327 -8.11 -12.30 -12.94
N PRO A 328 -8.10 -12.40 -14.29
CA PRO A 328 -6.89 -12.17 -15.08
C PRO A 328 -6.49 -10.69 -15.10
N GLU A 329 -7.47 -9.79 -15.17
CA GLU A 329 -7.26 -8.34 -14.99
C GLU A 329 -7.64 -7.89 -13.58
N ARG A 330 -7.06 -6.76 -13.18
CA ARG A 330 -7.38 -6.01 -11.97
C ARG A 330 -8.86 -5.58 -11.90
N PRO A 331 -9.66 -6.07 -10.93
CA PRO A 331 -11.03 -5.61 -10.74
C PRO A 331 -11.09 -4.16 -10.23
N ALA A 332 -12.19 -3.47 -10.56
CA ALA A 332 -12.54 -2.21 -9.91
C ALA A 332 -12.93 -2.45 -8.44
N LEU A 333 -12.69 -1.47 -7.55
CA LEU A 333 -12.94 -1.64 -6.11
C LEU A 333 -14.42 -1.93 -5.78
N GLY A 334 -15.37 -1.40 -6.57
CA GLY A 334 -16.78 -1.75 -6.47
C GLY A 334 -17.07 -3.22 -6.79
N GLN A 335 -16.38 -3.79 -7.78
CA GLN A 335 -16.49 -5.21 -8.14
C GLN A 335 -15.90 -6.11 -7.05
N VAL A 336 -14.80 -5.68 -6.39
CA VAL A 336 -14.23 -6.41 -5.24
C VAL A 336 -15.24 -6.48 -4.09
N ARG A 337 -15.83 -5.35 -3.68
CA ARG A 337 -16.88 -5.29 -2.65
C ARG A 337 -18.07 -6.20 -3.00
N ASP A 338 -18.56 -6.12 -4.24
CA ASP A 338 -19.72 -6.90 -4.68
C ASP A 338 -19.41 -8.41 -4.69
N THR A 339 -18.19 -8.80 -5.09
CA THR A 339 -17.72 -10.20 -5.04
C THR A 339 -17.65 -10.72 -3.60
N LEU A 340 -17.11 -9.93 -2.67
CA LEU A 340 -17.07 -10.27 -1.24
C LEU A 340 -18.48 -10.37 -0.64
N THR A 341 -19.36 -9.44 -1.02
CA THR A 341 -20.76 -9.40 -0.59
C THR A 341 -21.52 -10.67 -0.97
N ALA A 342 -21.39 -11.12 -2.23
CA ALA A 342 -22.03 -12.35 -2.70
C ALA A 342 -21.47 -13.60 -2.01
N ALA A 343 -20.15 -13.65 -1.76
CA ALA A 343 -19.49 -14.79 -1.12
C ALA A 343 -19.82 -14.97 0.37
N LEU A 344 -20.48 -14.00 1.00
CA LEU A 344 -21.02 -14.10 2.37
C LEU A 344 -22.40 -14.75 2.43
N SER A 345 -23.09 -14.93 1.30
CA SER A 345 -24.40 -15.61 1.21
C SER A 345 -25.46 -15.09 2.21
N LEU A 346 -25.46 -13.77 2.46
CA LEU A 346 -26.37 -13.11 3.41
C LEU A 346 -27.84 -13.08 2.90
N ASP A 347 -28.00 -13.30 1.60
CA ASP A 347 -29.26 -13.32 0.88
C ASP A 347 -29.91 -14.71 1.01
N GLY A 348 -30.61 -14.92 2.12
CA GLY A 348 -31.25 -16.21 2.41
C GLY A 348 -32.36 -16.57 1.41
N PRO A 349 -32.70 -17.87 1.28
CA PRO A 349 -33.68 -18.35 0.29
C PRO A 349 -35.03 -17.67 0.49
N GLY A 350 -35.50 -16.94 -0.53
CA GLY A 350 -36.74 -16.15 -0.50
C GLY A 350 -36.61 -14.64 -0.79
N GLY A 351 -35.45 -14.16 -1.23
CA GLY A 351 -35.32 -12.83 -1.84
C GLY A 351 -36.10 -12.72 -3.17
N ASN A 352 -36.71 -11.57 -3.43
CA ASN A 352 -37.38 -11.28 -4.71
C ASN A 352 -36.37 -10.56 -5.61
N GLU A 353 -35.78 -11.27 -6.57
CA GLU A 353 -34.65 -10.81 -7.40
C GLU A 353 -34.81 -9.37 -7.94
N ASN A 354 -36.02 -8.98 -8.36
CA ASN A 354 -36.31 -7.62 -8.86
C ASN A 354 -36.31 -6.53 -7.76
N GLN A 355 -36.74 -6.83 -6.53
CA GLN A 355 -36.64 -5.87 -5.42
C GLN A 355 -35.20 -5.78 -4.93
N ASP A 356 -34.51 -6.92 -4.83
CA ASP A 356 -33.11 -6.98 -4.41
C ASP A 356 -32.21 -6.24 -5.42
N ALA A 357 -32.44 -6.39 -6.74
CA ALA A 357 -31.72 -5.66 -7.78
C ALA A 357 -31.91 -4.13 -7.71
N VAL A 358 -33.12 -3.64 -7.43
CA VAL A 358 -33.39 -2.19 -7.27
C VAL A 358 -32.77 -1.66 -5.97
N ALA A 359 -32.86 -2.43 -4.88
CA ALA A 359 -32.20 -2.08 -3.62
C ALA A 359 -30.67 -2.05 -3.76
N ASP A 360 -30.08 -3.00 -4.49
CA ASP A 360 -28.65 -3.02 -4.81
C ASP A 360 -28.26 -1.84 -5.70
N PHE A 361 -29.04 -1.48 -6.74
CA PHE A 361 -28.75 -0.30 -7.56
C PHE A 361 -28.72 0.99 -6.71
N LEU A 362 -29.73 1.19 -5.84
CA LEU A 362 -29.79 2.33 -4.93
C LEU A 362 -28.64 2.34 -3.91
N ARG A 363 -28.18 1.18 -3.43
CA ARG A 363 -27.04 1.03 -2.52
C ARG A 363 -25.68 1.20 -3.20
N LYS A 364 -25.55 0.82 -4.47
CA LYS A 364 -24.29 0.87 -5.23
C LYS A 364 -24.00 2.25 -5.80
N GLY A 365 -25.05 3.04 -6.08
CA GLY A 365 -24.95 4.38 -6.65
C GLY A 365 -24.59 4.39 -8.14
N TYR A 366 -24.71 5.57 -8.76
CA TYR A 366 -24.60 5.72 -10.22
C TYR A 366 -23.18 5.48 -10.78
N LYS A 367 -22.13 5.57 -9.96
CA LYS A 367 -20.74 5.30 -10.36
C LYS A 367 -20.06 4.31 -9.42
N SER A 368 -19.84 3.10 -9.91
CA SER A 368 -19.09 2.02 -9.23
C SER A 368 -17.63 1.91 -9.67
N LYS A 369 -17.19 2.77 -10.61
CA LYS A 369 -15.84 2.86 -11.16
C LYS A 369 -15.30 4.28 -11.07
N THR A 370 -13.99 4.42 -11.01
CA THR A 370 -13.28 5.70 -11.12
C THR A 370 -13.08 6.12 -12.58
N TRP A 371 -12.79 7.40 -12.85
CA TRP A 371 -12.62 7.86 -14.24
C TRP A 371 -11.44 7.18 -14.95
N TRP A 372 -10.37 6.80 -14.22
CA TRP A 372 -9.23 6.07 -14.77
C TRP A 372 -9.52 4.56 -14.97
N GLU A 373 -10.47 4.00 -14.23
CA GLU A 373 -11.02 2.66 -14.49
C GLU A 373 -11.94 2.63 -15.73
N GLU A 374 -12.61 3.74 -16.05
CA GLU A 374 -13.49 3.91 -17.22
C GLU A 374 -12.72 4.20 -18.53
N ASP A 375 -11.78 5.16 -18.52
CA ASP A 375 -11.10 5.71 -19.71
C ASP A 375 -10.00 4.80 -20.32
N ARG A 376 -10.31 3.53 -20.65
CA ARG A 376 -9.33 2.57 -21.20
C ARG A 376 -8.72 2.99 -22.55
N THR A 377 -9.50 3.61 -23.43
CA THR A 377 -9.05 4.00 -24.79
C THR A 377 -8.10 5.19 -24.84
N LYS A 378 -7.90 5.88 -23.71
CA LYS A 378 -6.99 7.03 -23.57
C LYS A 378 -5.63 6.63 -22.97
N GLN A 379 -5.45 5.37 -22.57
CA GLN A 379 -4.28 4.90 -21.85
C GLN A 379 -3.22 4.39 -22.83
N GLN A 380 -1.96 4.79 -22.61
CA GLN A 380 -0.81 4.34 -23.41
C GLN A 380 -0.55 2.84 -23.26
N SER A 381 -0.86 2.26 -22.09
CA SER A 381 -0.90 0.82 -21.89
C SER A 381 -2.06 0.38 -20.97
N ASN A 382 -2.36 -0.92 -20.96
CA ASN A 382 -3.20 -1.55 -19.95
C ASN A 382 -2.39 -2.24 -18.83
N THR A 383 -1.05 -2.16 -18.87
CA THR A 383 -0.10 -2.83 -17.96
C THR A 383 -0.46 -2.70 -16.47
N TRP A 384 -1.00 -1.55 -16.04
CA TRP A 384 -1.44 -1.34 -14.65
C TRP A 384 -2.60 -2.22 -14.16
N ARG A 385 -3.27 -2.92 -15.09
CA ARG A 385 -4.34 -3.89 -14.84
C ARG A 385 -3.88 -5.34 -14.94
N GLU A 386 -2.70 -5.57 -15.50
CA GLU A 386 -2.09 -6.89 -15.76
C GLU A 386 -1.21 -7.33 -14.59
#